data_AF-A0A382ENY9-F1
#
_entry.id   AF-A0A382ENY9-F1
#
_cell.length_a   1.000
_cell.length_b   1.000
_cell.length_c   1.000
_cell.angle_alpha   90.00
_cell.angle_beta   90.00
_cell.angle_gamma   90.00
#
_symmetry.space_group_name_H-M   'P 1'
#
loop_
_entity.id
_entity.type
_entity.pdbx_description
1 polymer ?
#
loop_
_entity_poly.entity_id
_entity_poly.type
_entity_poly.pdbx_seq_one_letter_code
_entity_poly.pdbx_strand_id
1 'polypeptide(L)'
;MKISTWNVNSIRARIENIKKYLKSNSPDIILLQEIKTEEQNYPFDDLKELGYISYVNGQKSYNGVSILSKKKLNEINTDLPGDKIKQSRFISTEINIKNKKVDLINIYAPNGNPIDTEKYFYKLDWLDLLIKFIEKKSKEERSIILAGDFNIIPEDVDVYSPEQYLNDALFRLEVRKKFRKLINLG
;
A
#
# COMPACT_ATOMS: atom_id res chain seq x y z
N MET A 1 -13.67 -10.42 -10.56
CA MET A 1 -12.52 -9.50 -10.46
C MET A 1 -11.62 -10.02 -9.35
N LYS A 2 -10.33 -10.18 -9.59
CA LYS A 2 -9.31 -10.60 -8.63
C LYS A 2 -8.33 -9.46 -8.38
N ILE A 3 -8.22 -9.03 -7.12
CA ILE A 3 -7.25 -8.02 -6.69
C ILE A 3 -6.29 -8.69 -5.71
N SER A 4 -4.99 -8.48 -5.89
CA SER A 4 -3.95 -8.99 -4.98
C SER A 4 -3.06 -7.86 -4.50
N THR A 5 -2.49 -8.01 -3.31
CA THR A 5 -1.45 -7.10 -2.79
C THR A 5 -0.18 -7.90 -2.49
N TRP A 6 0.98 -7.31 -2.74
CA TRP A 6 2.28 -7.94 -2.48
C TRP A 6 3.40 -6.92 -2.25
N ASN A 7 3.98 -6.93 -1.05
CA ASN A 7 5.26 -6.28 -0.79
C ASN A 7 6.38 -7.14 -1.41
N VAL A 8 6.99 -6.64 -2.49
CA VAL A 8 7.94 -7.40 -3.32
C VAL A 8 9.39 -7.26 -2.87
N ASN A 9 9.68 -6.36 -1.93
CA ASN A 9 11.04 -6.07 -1.48
C ASN A 9 12.03 -5.94 -2.66
N SER A 10 11.86 -4.89 -3.47
CA SER A 10 12.52 -4.61 -4.76
C SER A 10 11.92 -5.33 -5.96
N ILE A 11 11.20 -4.57 -6.80
CA ILE A 11 10.57 -5.09 -8.00
C ILE A 11 11.59 -5.62 -9.01
N ARG A 12 12.72 -4.92 -9.20
CA ARG A 12 13.75 -5.30 -10.17
C ARG A 12 14.41 -6.62 -9.80
N ALA A 13 14.70 -6.82 -8.51
CA ALA A 13 15.31 -8.06 -8.04
C ALA A 13 14.34 -9.25 -8.14
N ARG A 14 13.02 -9.00 -8.08
CA ARG A 14 11.97 -10.04 -8.01
C ARG A 14 11.16 -10.14 -9.30
N ILE A 15 11.61 -9.52 -10.40
CA ILE A 15 10.84 -9.41 -11.64
C ILE A 15 10.43 -10.79 -12.18
N GLU A 16 11.32 -11.78 -12.15
CA GLU A 16 10.99 -13.13 -12.61
C GLU A 16 9.96 -13.84 -11.71
N ASN A 17 10.03 -13.62 -10.39
CA ASN A 17 9.01 -14.13 -9.46
C ASN A 17 7.64 -13.47 -9.74
N ILE A 18 7.64 -12.16 -10.01
CA ILE A 18 6.44 -11.40 -10.35
C ILE A 18 5.86 -11.90 -11.68
N LYS A 19 6.68 -12.06 -12.73
CA LYS A 19 6.23 -12.63 -14.01
C LYS A 19 5.61 -14.00 -13.82
N LYS A 20 6.24 -14.89 -13.03
CA LYS A 20 5.71 -16.22 -12.72
C LYS A 20 4.35 -16.14 -11.99
N TYR A 21 4.23 -15.24 -11.01
CA TYR A 21 2.97 -15.01 -10.31
C TYR A 21 1.88 -14.50 -11.25
N LEU A 22 2.16 -13.47 -12.05
CA LEU A 22 1.19 -12.88 -12.98
C LEU A 22 0.72 -13.87 -14.05
N LYS A 23 1.60 -14.74 -14.57
CA LYS A 23 1.23 -15.80 -15.51
C LYS A 23 0.33 -16.86 -14.88
N SER A 24 0.64 -17.30 -13.66
CA SER A 24 -0.10 -18.38 -12.98
C SER A 24 -1.41 -17.93 -12.34
N ASN A 25 -1.43 -16.74 -11.74
CA ASN A 25 -2.56 -16.27 -10.93
C ASN A 25 -3.44 -15.25 -11.65
N SER A 26 -2.90 -14.58 -12.66
CA SER A 26 -3.57 -13.64 -13.56
C SER A 26 -4.57 -12.68 -12.86
N PRO A 27 -4.18 -11.97 -11.78
CA PRO A 27 -5.07 -11.00 -11.13
C PRO A 27 -5.50 -9.91 -12.12
N ASP A 28 -6.69 -9.32 -11.93
CA ASP A 28 -7.11 -8.17 -12.74
C ASP A 28 -6.32 -6.92 -12.37
N ILE A 29 -6.03 -6.77 -11.07
CA ILE A 29 -5.21 -5.69 -10.51
C ILE A 29 -4.28 -6.28 -9.44
N ILE A 30 -3.02 -5.86 -9.43
CA ILE A 30 -2.10 -6.13 -8.34
C ILE A 30 -1.51 -4.83 -7.78
N LEU A 31 -1.47 -4.74 -6.47
CA LEU A 31 -0.90 -3.63 -5.70
C LEU A 31 0.48 -4.07 -5.19
N LEU A 32 1.54 -3.37 -5.57
CA LEU A 32 2.89 -3.69 -5.13
C LEU A 32 3.43 -2.64 -4.16
N GLN A 33 4.20 -3.09 -3.17
CA GLN A 33 4.90 -2.25 -2.19
C GLN A 33 6.39 -2.57 -2.17
N GLU A 34 7.19 -1.66 -1.63
CA GLU A 34 8.66 -1.72 -1.65
C GLU A 34 9.21 -1.99 -3.05
N ILE A 35 8.76 -1.27 -4.06
CA ILE A 35 9.33 -1.43 -5.41
C ILE A 35 10.82 -1.01 -5.43
N LYS A 36 11.25 -0.14 -4.49
CA LYS A 36 12.64 0.28 -4.23
C LYS A 36 13.35 0.82 -5.45
N THR A 37 12.59 1.50 -6.31
CA THR A 37 13.08 2.10 -7.54
C THR A 37 12.27 3.33 -7.88
N GLU A 38 12.92 4.28 -8.54
CA GLU A 38 12.24 5.38 -9.20
C GLU A 38 11.62 4.91 -10.52
N GLU A 39 10.70 5.71 -11.05
CA GLU A 39 9.89 5.37 -12.22
C GLU A 39 10.73 5.08 -13.47
N GLN A 40 11.77 5.87 -13.75
CA GLN A 40 12.63 5.69 -14.93
C GLN A 40 13.40 4.35 -14.95
N ASN A 41 13.45 3.67 -13.81
CA ASN A 41 14.11 2.39 -13.62
C ASN A 41 13.12 1.23 -13.45
N TYR A 42 11.81 1.52 -13.51
CA TYR A 42 10.76 0.54 -13.29
C TYR A 42 10.63 -0.39 -14.52
N PRO A 43 10.42 -1.70 -14.34
CA PRO A 43 10.38 -2.67 -15.44
C PRO A 43 9.04 -2.63 -16.18
N PHE A 44 8.75 -1.51 -16.86
CA PHE A 44 7.50 -1.32 -17.58
C PHE A 44 7.29 -2.33 -18.71
N ASP A 45 8.32 -2.58 -19.52
CA ASP A 45 8.23 -3.45 -20.69
C ASP A 45 7.98 -4.91 -20.29
N ASP A 46 8.72 -5.41 -19.29
CA ASP A 46 8.53 -6.75 -18.72
C ASP A 46 7.08 -7.03 -18.30
N LEU A 47 6.41 -6.02 -17.73
CA LEU A 47 5.04 -6.14 -17.23
C LEU A 47 4.01 -5.90 -18.33
N LYS A 48 4.32 -5.01 -19.28
CA LYS A 48 3.51 -4.74 -20.47
C LYS A 48 3.41 -5.95 -21.38
N GLU A 49 4.50 -6.70 -21.55
CA GLU A 49 4.52 -7.97 -22.30
C GLU A 49 3.54 -9.01 -21.71
N LEU A 50 3.24 -8.93 -20.41
CA LEU A 50 2.25 -9.78 -19.73
C LEU A 50 0.82 -9.20 -19.78
N GLY A 51 0.61 -8.10 -20.49
CA GLY A 51 -0.69 -7.45 -20.63
C GLY A 51 -1.08 -6.53 -19.47
N TYR A 52 -0.11 -6.08 -18.65
CA TYR A 52 -0.37 -5.16 -17.54
C TYR A 52 0.09 -3.74 -17.85
N ILE A 53 -0.76 -2.78 -17.52
CA ILE A 53 -0.42 -1.35 -17.46
C ILE A 53 0.04 -1.04 -16.04
N SER A 54 1.19 -0.40 -15.89
CA SER A 54 1.76 -0.05 -14.60
C SER A 54 1.57 1.43 -14.29
N TYR A 55 1.21 1.74 -13.04
CA TYR A 55 1.11 3.08 -12.48
C TYR A 55 1.99 3.14 -11.24
N VAL A 56 2.91 4.10 -11.16
CA VAL A 56 4.04 4.04 -10.22
C VAL A 56 4.14 5.31 -9.41
N ASN A 57 4.32 5.17 -8.10
CA ASN A 57 4.87 6.21 -7.23
C ASN A 57 6.22 5.69 -6.74
N GLY A 58 7.31 6.12 -7.37
CA GLY A 58 8.65 5.54 -7.21
C GLY A 58 9.58 6.36 -6.34
N GLN A 59 10.40 5.68 -5.54
CA GLN A 59 11.47 6.27 -4.73
C GLN A 59 12.64 5.30 -4.61
N LYS A 60 13.87 5.81 -4.60
CA LYS A 60 15.07 4.98 -4.41
C LYS A 60 15.07 4.27 -3.04
N SER A 61 15.79 3.14 -3.01
CA SER A 61 16.26 2.42 -1.82
C SER A 61 15.20 1.72 -0.98
N TYR A 62 14.18 2.43 -0.47
CA TYR A 62 13.36 1.93 0.64
C TYR A 62 11.88 1.75 0.32
N ASN A 63 11.29 2.67 -0.43
CA ASN A 63 9.84 2.78 -0.54
C ASN A 63 9.35 2.46 -1.97
N GLY A 64 8.28 3.12 -2.35
CA GLY A 64 7.66 3.07 -3.65
C GLY A 64 6.54 2.03 -3.70
N VAL A 65 5.46 2.43 -4.35
CA VAL A 65 4.25 1.64 -4.53
C VAL A 65 3.83 1.70 -5.99
N SER A 66 3.21 0.63 -6.49
CA SER A 66 2.65 0.62 -7.84
C SER A 66 1.33 -0.14 -7.91
N ILE A 67 0.55 0.19 -8.92
CA ILE A 67 -0.66 -0.55 -9.32
C ILE A 67 -0.41 -1.09 -10.72
N LEU A 68 -0.53 -2.40 -10.89
CA LEU A 68 -0.56 -3.01 -12.21
C LEU A 68 -1.99 -3.44 -12.50
N SER A 69 -2.50 -3.13 -13.68
CA SER A 69 -3.86 -3.46 -14.08
C SER A 69 -3.91 -3.97 -15.51
N LYS A 70 -4.74 -4.97 -15.78
CA LYS A 70 -5.02 -5.43 -17.16
C LYS A 70 -5.80 -4.42 -17.98
N LYS A 71 -6.46 -3.46 -17.32
CA LYS A 71 -7.26 -2.40 -17.96
C LYS A 71 -6.72 -1.03 -17.60
N LYS A 72 -6.92 -0.05 -18.48
CA LYS A 72 -6.56 1.34 -18.20
C LYS A 72 -7.33 1.83 -16.98
N LEU A 73 -6.59 2.36 -16.02
CA LEU A 73 -7.08 3.09 -14.85
C LEU A 73 -7.03 4.60 -15.13
N ASN A 74 -7.93 5.34 -14.50
CA ASN A 74 -8.01 6.79 -14.58
C ASN A 74 -7.81 7.39 -13.18
N GLU A 75 -7.60 8.71 -13.11
CA GLU A 75 -7.55 9.45 -11.83
C GLU A 75 -6.50 8.89 -10.85
N ILE A 76 -5.29 8.62 -11.35
CA ILE A 76 -4.18 8.18 -10.49
C ILE A 76 -3.76 9.34 -9.58
N ASN A 77 -3.73 9.10 -8.29
CA ASN A 77 -3.26 10.06 -7.29
C ASN A 77 -2.21 9.42 -6.39
N THR A 78 -1.05 10.05 -6.30
CA THR A 78 0.13 9.56 -5.55
C THR A 78 0.35 10.30 -4.23
N ASP A 79 -0.45 11.31 -3.93
CA ASP A 79 -0.29 12.16 -2.77
C ASP A 79 -1.29 11.82 -1.67
N LEU A 80 -0.79 11.56 -0.46
CA LEU A 80 -1.61 11.53 0.75
C LEU A 80 -1.74 12.98 1.26
N PRO A 81 -2.95 13.58 1.27
CA PRO A 81 -3.11 14.98 1.66
C PRO A 81 -2.59 15.27 3.06
N GLY A 82 -1.73 16.28 3.18
CA GLY A 82 -1.12 16.70 4.44
C GLY A 82 0.22 16.03 4.78
N ASP A 83 0.68 15.02 4.03
CA ASP A 83 2.02 14.46 4.22
C ASP A 83 3.07 15.44 3.68
N LYS A 84 3.83 16.05 4.59
CA LYS A 84 4.89 17.02 4.26
C LYS A 84 6.18 16.32 3.80
N ILE A 85 6.41 15.08 4.22
CA ILE A 85 7.63 14.32 3.90
C ILE A 85 7.51 13.70 2.50
N LYS A 86 6.28 13.45 2.03
CA LYS A 86 5.97 12.98 0.67
C LYS A 86 6.76 11.73 0.27
N GLN A 87 6.88 10.76 1.19
CA GLN A 87 7.48 9.47 0.85
C GLN A 87 6.54 8.71 -0.08
N SER A 88 7.09 7.97 -1.06
CA SER A 88 6.30 7.20 -2.04
C SER A 88 5.66 5.96 -1.40
N ARG A 89 4.60 6.18 -0.62
CA ARG A 89 3.92 5.19 0.22
C ARG A 89 2.44 5.04 -0.11
N PHE A 90 1.94 5.85 -1.04
CA PHE A 90 0.52 5.96 -1.35
C PHE A 90 0.34 6.06 -2.87
N ILE A 91 -0.62 5.31 -3.38
CA ILE A 91 -1.15 5.50 -4.72
C ILE A 91 -2.62 5.04 -4.73
N SER A 92 -3.48 5.83 -5.35
CA SER A 92 -4.92 5.55 -5.42
C SER A 92 -5.46 5.81 -6.81
N THR A 93 -6.61 5.20 -7.10
CA THR A 93 -7.34 5.32 -8.37
C THR A 93 -8.80 4.96 -8.16
N GLU A 94 -9.67 5.35 -9.09
CA GLU A 94 -11.05 4.90 -9.14
C GLU A 94 -11.18 3.68 -10.09
N ILE A 95 -11.85 2.63 -9.62
CA ILE A 95 -12.20 1.46 -10.43
C ILE A 95 -13.71 1.22 -10.44
N ASN A 96 -14.18 0.49 -11.46
CA ASN A 96 -15.58 0.08 -11.56
C ASN A 96 -15.75 -1.40 -11.22
N ILE A 97 -16.57 -1.71 -10.22
CA ILE A 97 -16.93 -3.07 -9.84
C ILE A 97 -18.46 -3.19 -9.92
N LYS A 98 -18.97 -4.02 -10.85
CA LYS A 98 -20.42 -4.23 -11.05
C LYS A 98 -21.21 -2.91 -11.16
N ASN A 99 -20.71 -1.98 -11.99
CA ASN A 99 -21.29 -0.63 -12.21
C ASN A 99 -21.28 0.30 -10.98
N LYS A 100 -20.52 -0.03 -9.93
CA LYS A 100 -20.26 0.88 -8.81
C LYS A 100 -18.83 1.39 -8.87
N LYS A 101 -18.66 2.69 -8.62
CA LYS A 101 -17.35 3.33 -8.44
C LYS A 101 -16.78 2.91 -7.10
N VAL A 102 -15.51 2.51 -7.09
CA VAL A 102 -14.77 2.07 -5.92
C VAL A 102 -13.43 2.77 -5.89
N ASP A 103 -13.11 3.45 -4.79
CA ASP A 103 -11.78 4.01 -4.57
C ASP A 103 -10.83 2.85 -4.21
N LEU A 104 -9.84 2.58 -5.06
CA LEU A 104 -8.80 1.58 -4.82
C LEU A 104 -7.53 2.29 -4.36
N ILE A 105 -7.05 1.92 -3.18
CA ILE A 105 -5.93 2.57 -2.52
C ILE A 105 -4.88 1.52 -2.17
N ASN A 106 -3.67 1.72 -2.68
CA ASN A 106 -2.48 0.96 -2.32
C ASN A 106 -1.61 1.76 -1.35
N ILE A 107 -1.25 1.15 -0.22
CA ILE A 107 -0.36 1.75 0.77
C ILE A 107 0.87 0.89 1.08
N TYR A 108 1.95 1.58 1.45
CA TYR A 108 3.10 1.02 2.16
C TYR A 108 3.35 1.88 3.40
N ALA A 109 2.62 1.59 4.48
CA ALA A 109 2.67 2.38 5.69
C ALA A 109 4.10 2.36 6.30
N PRO A 110 4.56 3.44 6.94
CA PRO A 110 5.89 3.47 7.55
C PRO A 110 6.08 2.35 8.59
N ASN A 111 7.22 1.67 8.53
CA ASN A 111 7.56 0.63 9.53
C ASN A 111 7.62 1.21 10.95
N GLY A 112 8.28 2.37 11.10
CA GLY A 112 8.32 3.16 12.33
C GLY A 112 9.36 2.72 13.37
N ASN A 113 10.12 1.64 13.14
CA ASN A 113 11.20 1.28 14.05
C ASN A 113 12.44 2.17 13.88
N PRO A 114 13.22 2.39 14.97
CA PRO A 114 12.90 2.02 16.36
C PRO A 114 11.81 2.91 16.99
N ILE A 115 11.18 2.42 18.05
CA ILE A 115 10.22 3.20 18.85
C ILE A 115 10.86 4.47 19.43
N ASP A 116 10.03 5.48 19.73
CA ASP A 116 10.43 6.76 20.32
C ASP A 116 11.45 7.58 19.48
N THR A 117 11.53 7.29 18.18
CA THR A 117 12.31 8.06 17.21
C THR A 117 11.41 8.87 16.28
N GLU A 118 11.99 9.79 15.51
CA GLU A 118 11.27 10.53 14.45
C GLU A 118 10.54 9.60 13.47
N LYS A 119 11.08 8.40 13.19
CA LYS A 119 10.43 7.40 12.33
C LYS A 119 9.13 6.89 12.95
N TYR A 120 9.13 6.67 14.26
CA TYR A 120 7.94 6.22 14.99
C TYR A 120 6.87 7.31 15.01
N PHE A 121 7.24 8.54 15.34
CA PHE A 121 6.31 9.66 15.31
C PHE A 121 5.77 9.93 13.90
N TYR A 122 6.62 9.84 12.87
CA TYR A 122 6.17 9.91 11.48
C TYR A 122 5.15 8.82 11.13
N LYS A 123 5.35 7.58 11.61
CA LYS A 123 4.34 6.51 11.41
C LYS A 123 2.99 6.90 12.01
N LEU A 124 2.98 7.40 13.24
CA LEU A 124 1.74 7.80 13.92
C LEU A 124 1.04 8.93 13.17
N ASP A 125 1.79 9.96 12.76
CA ASP A 125 1.27 11.10 12.00
C ASP A 125 0.74 10.66 10.62
N TRP A 126 1.49 9.80 9.93
CA TRP A 126 1.10 9.27 8.62
C TRP A 126 -0.20 8.45 8.70
N LEU A 127 -0.36 7.63 9.76
CA LEU A 127 -1.59 6.89 10.01
C LEU A 127 -2.77 7.84 10.32
N ASP A 128 -2.55 8.95 11.02
CA ASP A 128 -3.61 9.96 11.23
C ASP A 128 -4.03 10.65 9.94
N LEU A 129 -3.08 10.92 9.04
CA LEU A 129 -3.39 11.44 7.70
C LEU A 129 -4.19 10.44 6.88
N LEU A 130 -3.82 9.16 6.91
CA LEU A 130 -4.57 8.09 6.25
C LEU A 130 -5.99 7.97 6.81
N ILE A 131 -6.16 7.96 8.12
CA ILE A 131 -7.47 7.92 8.78
C ILE A 131 -8.34 9.10 8.32
N LYS A 132 -7.80 10.32 8.34
CA LYS A 132 -8.52 11.53 7.88
C LYS A 132 -8.91 11.43 6.42
N PHE A 133 -8.02 10.91 5.57
CA PHE A 133 -8.28 10.70 4.16
C PHE A 133 -9.43 9.72 3.94
N ILE A 134 -9.40 8.56 4.61
CA ILE A 134 -10.43 7.51 4.50
C ILE A 134 -11.77 7.99 5.08
N GLU A 135 -11.76 8.69 6.21
CA GLU A 135 -12.98 9.25 6.82
C GLU A 135 -13.64 10.31 5.94
N LYS A 136 -12.85 11.10 5.19
CA LYS A 136 -13.39 12.01 4.18
C LYS A 136 -14.01 11.23 3.03
N LYS A 137 -13.30 10.21 2.52
CA LYS A 137 -13.76 9.37 1.41
C LYS A 137 -15.01 8.55 1.74
N SER A 138 -15.15 8.05 2.96
CA SER A 138 -16.32 7.26 3.35
C SER A 138 -17.63 8.05 3.35
N LYS A 139 -17.55 9.38 3.37
CA LYS A 139 -18.69 10.30 3.22
C LYS A 139 -19.14 10.51 1.76
N GLU A 140 -18.37 10.05 0.77
CA GLU A 140 -18.66 10.29 -0.66
C GLU A 140 -19.61 9.23 -1.28
N GLU A 141 -20.30 8.40 -0.48
CA GLU A 141 -21.15 7.26 -0.91
C GLU A 141 -20.45 6.25 -1.83
N ARG A 142 -19.12 6.23 -1.83
CA ARG A 142 -18.28 5.30 -2.61
C ARG A 142 -17.76 4.20 -1.72
N SER A 143 -17.69 2.98 -2.26
CA SER A 143 -16.99 1.89 -1.59
C SER A 143 -15.48 2.09 -1.70
N ILE A 144 -14.74 1.66 -0.67
CA ILE A 144 -13.29 1.82 -0.61
C ILE A 144 -12.65 0.44 -0.51
N ILE A 145 -11.62 0.19 -1.31
CA ILE A 145 -10.68 -0.91 -1.11
C ILE A 145 -9.35 -0.30 -0.71
N LEU A 146 -9.04 -0.38 0.59
CA LEU A 146 -7.73 -0.04 1.12
C LEU A 146 -6.94 -1.32 1.31
N ALA A 147 -5.83 -1.45 0.59
CA ALA A 147 -4.97 -2.63 0.66
C ALA A 147 -3.51 -2.23 0.56
N GLY A 148 -2.62 -3.11 0.99
CA GLY A 148 -1.20 -2.84 1.00
C GLY A 148 -0.48 -3.54 2.13
N ASP A 149 0.69 -3.03 2.44
CA ASP A 149 1.43 -3.39 3.65
C ASP A 149 1.23 -2.30 4.70
N PHE A 150 0.50 -2.67 5.76
CA PHE A 150 0.15 -1.76 6.84
C PHE A 150 1.29 -1.58 7.83
N ASN A 151 2.31 -2.45 7.87
CA ASN A 151 3.30 -2.47 8.95
C ASN A 151 2.61 -2.36 10.33
N ILE A 152 1.62 -3.22 10.60
CA ILE A 152 0.93 -3.30 11.89
C ILE A 152 0.72 -4.78 12.18
N ILE A 153 0.98 -5.18 13.42
CA ILE A 153 0.59 -6.48 13.95
C ILE A 153 -0.68 -6.22 14.79
N PRO A 154 -1.89 -6.50 14.26
CA PRO A 154 -3.15 -6.09 14.91
C PRO A 154 -3.39 -6.77 16.25
N GLU A 155 -3.13 -8.07 16.31
CA GLU A 155 -3.37 -8.92 17.45
C GLU A 155 -2.20 -9.86 17.72
N ASP A 156 -2.18 -10.39 18.95
CA ASP A 156 -1.13 -11.29 19.41
C ASP A 156 -1.15 -12.59 18.58
N VAL A 157 -2.33 -13.00 18.08
CA VAL A 157 -2.49 -14.13 17.16
C VAL A 157 -1.86 -13.91 15.78
N ASP A 158 -1.56 -12.65 15.41
CA ASP A 158 -0.96 -12.29 14.12
C ASP A 158 0.58 -12.39 14.13
N VAL A 159 1.17 -12.83 15.25
CA VAL A 159 2.62 -12.98 15.39
C VAL A 159 2.98 -14.22 16.21
N TYR A 160 4.11 -14.84 15.88
CA TYR A 160 4.49 -16.14 16.46
C TYR A 160 4.90 -16.07 17.94
N SER A 161 5.40 -14.93 18.41
CA SER A 161 5.94 -14.72 19.77
C SER A 161 5.70 -13.26 20.19
N PRO A 162 4.47 -12.91 20.59
CA PRO A 162 4.05 -11.53 20.88
C PRO A 162 4.97 -10.76 21.84
N GLU A 163 5.52 -11.45 22.83
CA GLU A 163 6.44 -10.92 23.83
C GLU A 163 7.71 -10.31 23.21
N GLN A 164 8.20 -10.85 22.09
CA GLN A 164 9.36 -10.30 21.39
C GLN A 164 9.07 -8.98 20.68
N TYR A 165 7.80 -8.68 20.41
CA TYR A 165 7.37 -7.50 19.65
C TYR A 165 6.89 -6.36 20.55
N LEU A 166 6.92 -6.49 21.88
CA LEU A 166 6.45 -5.45 22.80
C LEU A 166 7.13 -4.08 22.61
N ASN A 167 8.38 -4.09 22.13
CA ASN A 167 9.17 -2.91 21.80
C ASN A 167 9.28 -2.66 20.28
N ASP A 168 8.51 -3.36 19.46
CA ASP A 168 8.43 -3.14 18.02
C ASP A 168 7.33 -2.12 17.70
N ALA A 169 7.67 -1.11 16.90
CA ALA A 169 6.74 -0.09 16.42
C ALA A 169 5.49 -0.64 15.73
N LEU A 170 5.50 -1.86 15.20
CA LEU A 170 4.37 -2.51 14.55
C LEU A 170 3.32 -3.02 15.55
N PHE A 171 3.73 -3.30 16.78
CA PHE A 171 2.89 -3.94 17.80
C PHE A 171 2.51 -3.00 18.95
N ARG A 172 3.04 -1.76 18.95
CA ARG A 172 2.69 -0.73 19.94
C ARG A 172 1.18 -0.46 19.98
N LEU A 173 0.69 -0.25 21.20
CA LEU A 173 -0.73 -0.01 21.45
C LEU A 173 -1.27 1.20 20.66
N GLU A 174 -0.47 2.25 20.52
CA GLU A 174 -0.85 3.46 19.78
C GLU A 174 -1.11 3.15 18.29
N VAL A 175 -0.26 2.33 17.68
CA VAL A 175 -0.39 1.91 16.29
C VAL A 175 -1.59 0.97 16.12
N ARG A 176 -1.78 0.01 17.03
CA ARG A 176 -2.93 -0.90 17.04
C ARG A 176 -4.26 -0.14 17.21
N LYS A 177 -4.30 0.90 18.05
CA LYS A 177 -5.47 1.79 18.21
C LYS A 177 -5.81 2.52 16.91
N LYS A 178 -4.81 3.04 16.20
CA LYS A 178 -5.02 3.70 14.89
C LYS A 178 -5.55 2.71 13.84
N PHE A 179 -5.02 1.50 13.78
CA PHE A 179 -5.54 0.45 12.91
C PHE A 179 -7.00 0.11 13.23
N ARG A 180 -7.33 -0.09 14.50
CA ARG A 180 -8.72 -0.33 14.94
C ARG A 180 -9.64 0.81 14.55
N LYS A 181 -9.22 2.07 14.74
CA LYS A 181 -10.00 3.22 14.27
C LYS A 181 -10.24 3.14 12.76
N LEU A 182 -9.19 2.91 11.98
CA LEU A 182 -9.22 2.84 10.52
C LEU A 182 -10.23 1.80 10.00
N ILE A 183 -10.22 0.57 10.53
CA ILE A 183 -11.12 -0.51 10.08
C ILE A 183 -12.57 -0.34 10.56
N ASN A 184 -12.85 0.61 11.45
CA ASN A 184 -14.19 0.93 11.96
C ASN A 184 -14.76 2.25 11.37
N LEU A 185 -14.19 2.77 10.27
CA LEU A 185 -14.66 4.00 9.61
C LEU A 185 -15.85 3.79 8.65
N GLY A 186 -16.37 2.57 8.52
CA GLY A 186 -17.50 2.23 7.64
C GLY A 186 -18.03 0.85 7.95
#